data_AF-A0A934ZWQ2-F1
#
_entry.id   AF-A0A934ZWQ2-F1
#
_cell.length_a   1.000
_cell.length_b   1.000
_cell.length_c   1.000
_cell.angle_alpha   90.00
_cell.angle_beta   90.00
_cell.angle_gamma   90.00
#
_symmetry.space_group_name_H-M   'P 1'
#
loop_
_entity.id
_entity.type
_entity.pdbx_description
1 polymer ?
#
loop_
_entity_poly.entity_id
_entity_poly.type
_entity_poly.pdbx_seq_one_letter_code
_entity_poly.pdbx_strand_id
1 'polypeptide(L)'
;MLPMHEHLRTTASHVQDGRKKLVEFMASEEYRKQSELMWLQASPLVSFLRDAASQIRREDGWTYLARAGDLANRDLAEEVENLKERYGFKTLKKLLVGSGMFDVFDEPLPDGQFRTLYKNKE
;
A
#
# COMPACT_ATOMS: atom_id res chain seq x y z
N MET A 1 -47.27 -0.10 -29.72
CA MET A 1 -45.82 -0.36 -29.63
C MET A 1 -45.51 -0.78 -28.19
N LEU A 2 -44.78 -1.87 -27.99
CA LEU A 2 -44.62 -2.50 -26.67
C LEU A 2 -43.45 -1.86 -25.90
N PRO A 3 -43.73 -1.05 -24.85
CA PRO A 3 -42.69 -0.33 -24.08
C PRO A 3 -41.67 -1.27 -23.43
N MET A 4 -42.03 -2.54 -23.22
CA MET A 4 -41.14 -3.57 -22.69
C MET A 4 -39.97 -3.92 -23.62
N HIS A 5 -40.16 -3.90 -24.94
CA HIS A 5 -39.08 -4.22 -25.88
C HIS A 5 -38.07 -3.08 -25.99
N GLU A 6 -38.52 -1.83 -25.94
CA GLU A 6 -37.64 -0.65 -25.87
C GLU A 6 -36.87 -0.63 -24.55
N HIS A 7 -37.54 -0.89 -23.43
CA HIS A 7 -36.90 -0.97 -22.12
C HIS A 7 -35.81 -2.05 -22.06
N LEU A 8 -36.09 -3.26 -22.56
CA LEU A 8 -35.10 -4.35 -22.63
C LEU A 8 -33.91 -3.98 -23.52
N ARG A 9 -34.15 -3.32 -24.65
CA ARG A 9 -33.09 -2.87 -25.56
C ARG A 9 -32.21 -1.81 -24.90
N THR A 10 -32.80 -0.81 -24.25
CA THR A 10 -32.06 0.23 -23.50
C THR A 10 -31.24 -0.38 -22.37
N THR A 11 -31.81 -1.30 -21.59
CA THR A 11 -31.07 -2.01 -20.54
C THR A 11 -29.91 -2.82 -21.10
N ALA A 12 -30.11 -3.54 -22.21
CA ALA A 12 -29.03 -4.27 -22.88
C ALA A 12 -27.91 -3.33 -23.37
N SER A 13 -28.26 -2.17 -23.94
CA SER A 13 -27.30 -1.15 -24.35
C SER A 13 -26.52 -0.58 -23.14
N HIS A 14 -27.20 -0.29 -22.04
CA HIS A 14 -26.53 0.18 -20.81
C HIS A 14 -25.56 -0.85 -20.23
N VAL A 15 -25.91 -2.14 -20.25
CA VAL A 15 -25.02 -3.22 -19.83
C VAL A 15 -23.79 -3.29 -20.75
N GLN A 16 -23.99 -3.16 -22.06
CA GLN A 16 -22.89 -3.15 -23.03
C GLN A 16 -21.96 -1.94 -22.83
N ASP A 17 -22.51 -0.75 -22.62
CA ASP A 17 -21.74 0.47 -22.37
C ASP A 17 -20.99 0.40 -21.03
N GLY A 18 -21.64 -0.15 -19.99
CA GLY A 18 -21.01 -0.42 -18.70
C GLY A 18 -19.83 -1.39 -18.84
N ARG A 19 -20.00 -2.47 -19.60
CA ARG A 19 -18.90 -3.41 -19.90
C ARG A 19 -17.75 -2.72 -20.63
N LYS A 20 -18.05 -1.86 -21.61
CA LYS A 20 -17.02 -1.13 -22.35
C LYS A 20 -16.21 -0.21 -21.44
N LYS A 21 -16.88 0.57 -20.59
CA LYS A 21 -16.22 1.45 -19.61
C LYS A 21 -15.36 0.68 -18.61
N LEU A 22 -15.83 -0.48 -18.14
CA LEU A 22 -15.04 -1.33 -17.25
C LEU A 22 -13.77 -1.84 -17.94
N VAL A 23 -13.87 -2.29 -19.20
CA VAL A 23 -12.70 -2.73 -19.98
C VAL A 23 -11.73 -1.58 -20.23
N GLU A 24 -12.22 -0.40 -20.58
CA GLU A 24 -11.40 0.81 -20.75
C GLU A 24 -10.68 1.20 -19.46
N PHE A 25 -11.37 1.10 -18.31
CA PHE A 25 -10.77 1.36 -17.01
C PHE A 25 -9.70 0.32 -16.66
N MET A 26 -9.97 -0.97 -16.83
CA MET A 26 -8.97 -2.02 -16.56
C MET A 26 -7.74 -1.90 -17.47
N ALA A 27 -7.89 -1.37 -18.68
CA ALA A 27 -6.79 -1.09 -19.59
C ALA A 27 -6.07 0.25 -19.28
N SER A 28 -6.58 1.05 -18.35
CA SER A 28 -6.03 2.38 -18.03
C SER A 28 -4.79 2.29 -17.14
N GLU A 29 -3.93 3.30 -17.25
CA GLU A 29 -2.80 3.45 -16.33
C GLU A 29 -3.23 3.66 -14.87
N GLU A 30 -4.42 4.24 -14.66
CA GLU A 30 -4.98 4.47 -13.33
C GLU A 30 -5.25 3.14 -12.62
N TYR A 31 -5.92 2.21 -13.31
CA TYR A 31 -6.16 0.87 -12.76
C TYR A 31 -4.84 0.14 -12.45
N ARG A 32 -3.84 0.24 -13.35
CA ARG A 32 -2.52 -0.35 -13.10
C ARG A 32 -1.90 0.20 -11.82
N LYS A 33 -1.86 1.53 -11.65
CA LYS A 33 -1.29 2.18 -10.45
C LYS A 33 -2.03 1.78 -9.18
N GLN A 34 -3.37 1.77 -9.20
CA GLN A 34 -4.17 1.35 -8.06
C GLN A 34 -3.95 -0.13 -7.71
N SER A 35 -3.83 -0.98 -8.73
CA SER A 35 -3.57 -2.41 -8.54
C SER A 35 -2.18 -2.67 -7.95
N GLU A 36 -1.15 -1.98 -8.46
CA GLU A 36 0.22 -2.05 -7.93
C GLU A 36 0.27 -1.56 -6.48
N LEU A 37 -0.39 -0.44 -6.17
CA LEU A 37 -0.48 0.07 -4.80
C LEU A 37 -1.23 -0.89 -3.88
N MET A 38 -2.36 -1.46 -4.31
CA MET A 38 -3.12 -2.43 -3.53
C MET A 38 -2.29 -3.69 -3.25
N TRP A 39 -1.51 -4.17 -4.24
CA TRP A 39 -0.60 -5.29 -4.06
C TRP A 39 0.52 -4.97 -3.06
N LEU A 40 1.11 -3.77 -3.14
CA LEU A 40 2.11 -3.31 -2.18
C LEU A 40 1.53 -3.22 -0.76
N GLN A 41 0.34 -2.65 -0.60
CA GLN A 41 -0.34 -2.49 0.68
C GLN A 41 -0.73 -3.83 1.32
N ALA A 42 -1.05 -4.83 0.48
CA ALA A 42 -1.34 -6.19 0.90
C ALA A 42 -0.09 -7.05 1.10
N SER A 43 1.12 -6.54 0.79
CA SER A 43 2.35 -7.34 0.87
C SER A 43 2.65 -7.83 2.29
N PRO A 44 3.35 -8.97 2.43
CA PRO A 44 3.75 -9.50 3.73
C PRO A 44 4.55 -8.48 4.55
N LEU A 45 5.50 -7.79 3.91
CA LEU A 45 6.38 -6.84 4.59
C LEU A 45 5.62 -5.59 5.07
N VAL A 46 4.72 -5.03 4.26
CA VAL A 46 3.89 -3.88 4.69
C VAL A 46 2.92 -4.28 5.80
N SER A 47 2.30 -5.45 5.70
CA SER A 47 1.41 -5.97 6.74
C SER A 47 2.15 -6.21 8.05
N PHE A 48 3.35 -6.79 7.99
CA PHE A 48 4.21 -6.98 9.16
C PHE A 48 4.55 -5.66 9.84
N LEU A 49 4.95 -4.63 9.07
CA LEU A 49 5.28 -3.32 9.63
C LEU A 49 4.05 -2.63 10.25
N ARG A 50 2.86 -2.80 9.66
CA ARG A 50 1.60 -2.31 10.25
C ARG A 50 1.29 -2.97 11.59
N ASP A 51 1.52 -4.27 11.69
CA ASP A 51 1.29 -5.01 12.92
C ASP A 51 2.35 -4.67 13.98
N ALA A 52 3.61 -4.55 13.58
CA ALA A 52 4.70 -4.07 14.45
C ALA A 52 4.42 -2.67 15.00
N ALA A 53 3.92 -1.75 14.16
CA ALA A 53 3.51 -0.41 14.61
C ALA A 53 2.39 -0.43 15.66
N SER A 54 1.59 -1.50 15.71
CA SER A 54 0.55 -1.66 16.73
C SER A 54 1.09 -2.30 18.01
N GLN A 55 2.09 -3.18 17.90
CA GLN A 55 2.58 -4.02 19.00
C GLN A 55 3.77 -3.44 19.75
N ILE A 56 4.69 -2.75 19.07
CA ILE A 56 5.97 -2.27 19.64
C ILE A 56 6.09 -0.74 19.63
N ARG A 57 4.96 -0.03 19.56
CA ARG A 57 4.93 1.44 19.64
C ARG A 57 5.41 1.94 21.00
N ARG A 58 6.06 3.10 20.97
CA ARG A 58 6.36 3.95 22.12
C ARG A 58 5.06 4.47 22.74
N GLU A 59 5.19 5.08 23.91
CA GLU A 59 4.08 5.74 24.61
C GLU A 59 3.43 6.87 23.79
N ASP A 60 4.23 7.57 22.96
CA ASP A 60 3.76 8.62 22.05
C ASP A 60 3.10 8.09 20.76
N GLY A 61 2.96 6.77 20.63
CA GLY A 61 2.32 6.13 19.48
C GLY A 61 3.25 5.87 18.29
N TRP A 62 4.50 6.33 18.31
CA TRP A 62 5.46 6.11 17.24
C TRP A 62 6.27 4.83 17.43
N THR A 63 6.69 4.21 16.35
CA THR A 63 7.51 3.00 16.36
C THR A 63 8.87 3.28 15.72
N TYR A 64 9.95 2.78 16.34
CA TYR A 64 11.28 2.85 15.74
C TYR A 64 11.37 1.95 14.50
N LEU A 65 11.69 2.54 13.34
CA LEU A 65 11.82 1.77 12.10
C LEU A 65 12.98 0.76 12.17
N ALA A 66 14.09 1.11 12.81
CA ALA A 66 15.21 0.20 12.99
C ALA A 66 14.78 -1.08 13.72
N ARG A 67 14.09 -0.94 14.86
CA ARG A 67 13.59 -2.10 15.64
C ARG A 67 12.61 -2.96 14.85
N ALA A 68 11.68 -2.35 14.11
CA ALA A 68 10.75 -3.09 13.28
C ALA A 68 11.45 -3.77 12.08
N GLY A 69 12.47 -3.12 11.52
CA GLY A 69 13.32 -3.64 10.47
C GLY A 69 14.14 -4.86 10.91
N ASP A 70 14.69 -4.83 12.13
CA ASP A 70 15.40 -5.98 12.69
C ASP A 70 14.48 -7.20 12.86
N LEU A 71 13.25 -6.98 13.34
CA LEU A 71 12.24 -8.03 13.45
C LEU A 71 11.83 -8.57 12.07
N ALA A 72 11.62 -7.67 11.10
CA ALA A 72 11.31 -8.06 9.73
C ALA A 72 12.46 -8.82 9.08
N ASN A 73 13.71 -8.45 9.33
CA ASN A 73 14.88 -9.15 8.79
C ASN A 73 15.05 -10.55 9.40
N ARG A 74 14.56 -10.77 10.62
CA ARG A 74 14.53 -12.09 11.26
C ARG A 74 13.41 -12.97 10.71
N ASP A 75 12.21 -12.42 10.58
CA ASP A 75 10.99 -13.21 10.31
C ASP A 75 10.63 -13.25 8.81
N LEU A 76 11.10 -12.29 8.03
CA LEU A 76 10.83 -12.08 6.60
C LEU A 76 12.12 -11.68 5.84
N ALA A 77 13.25 -12.32 6.15
CA ALA A 77 14.56 -11.99 5.58
C ALA A 77 14.53 -11.84 4.04
N GLU A 78 13.91 -12.79 3.33
CA GLU A 78 13.82 -12.77 1.87
C GLU A 78 13.11 -11.52 1.32
N GLU A 79 12.08 -11.04 2.03
CA GLU A 79 11.34 -9.82 1.64
C GLU A 79 12.20 -8.57 1.82
N VAL A 80 13.01 -8.53 2.88
CA VAL A 80 13.90 -7.40 3.20
C VAL A 80 15.11 -7.38 2.28
N GLU A 81 15.74 -8.52 2.04
CA GLU A 81 16.92 -8.64 1.16
C GLU A 81 16.60 -8.26 -0.29
N ASN A 82 15.40 -8.59 -0.77
CA ASN A 82 14.96 -8.37 -2.16
C ASN A 82 13.98 -7.19 -2.29
N LEU A 83 14.11 -6.19 -1.43
CA LEU A 83 13.22 -5.03 -1.35
C LEU A 83 13.02 -4.32 -2.70
N LYS A 84 14.09 -4.18 -3.48
CA LYS A 84 14.06 -3.48 -4.77
C LYS A 84 13.40 -4.32 -5.84
N GLU A 85 13.73 -5.61 -5.90
CA GLU A 85 13.25 -6.56 -6.89
C GLU A 85 11.76 -6.87 -6.67
N ARG A 86 11.35 -7.01 -5.40
CA ARG A 86 9.97 -7.33 -5.02
C ARG A 86 9.06 -6.11 -5.00
N TYR A 87 9.52 -4.98 -4.48
CA TYR A 87 8.66 -3.82 -4.20
C TYR A 87 9.09 -2.54 -4.91
N GLY A 88 10.24 -2.52 -5.60
CA GLY A 88 10.75 -1.33 -6.26
C GLY A 88 11.42 -0.31 -5.33
N PHE A 89 11.58 -0.61 -4.04
CA PHE A 89 12.14 0.31 -3.05
C PHE A 89 13.52 -0.11 -2.57
N LYS A 90 14.40 0.85 -2.30
CA LYS A 90 15.77 0.58 -1.84
C LYS A 90 15.91 0.49 -0.31
N THR A 91 14.90 0.93 0.44
CA THR A 91 14.93 0.98 1.91
C THR A 91 13.53 0.81 2.48
N LEU A 92 13.44 0.30 3.71
CA LEU A 92 12.17 0.19 4.43
C LEU A 92 11.46 1.54 4.58
N LYS A 93 12.21 2.63 4.79
CA LYS A 93 11.62 3.98 4.86
C LYS A 93 10.90 4.36 3.57
N LYS A 94 11.50 4.06 2.41
CA LYS A 94 10.88 4.34 1.11
C LYS A 94 9.67 3.44 0.86
N LEU A 95 9.72 2.17 1.29
CA LEU A 95 8.58 1.27 1.26
C LEU A 95 7.40 1.83 2.09
N LEU A 96 7.65 2.29 3.33
CA LEU A 96 6.60 2.90 4.17
C LEU A 96 5.95 4.09 3.47
N VAL A 97 6.74 5.04 2.96
CA VAL A 97 6.23 6.21 2.24
C VAL A 97 5.47 5.79 0.98
N GLY A 98 6.02 4.87 0.19
CA GLY A 98 5.45 4.41 -1.07
C GLY A 98 4.15 3.62 -0.90
N SER A 99 3.97 2.92 0.23
CA SER A 99 2.72 2.23 0.54
C SER A 99 1.56 3.17 0.84
N GLY A 100 1.85 4.41 1.23
CA GLY A 100 0.85 5.39 1.64
C GLY A 100 0.16 5.11 2.98
N MET A 101 0.47 4.00 3.66
CA MET A 101 -0.22 3.51 4.86
C MET A 101 0.32 4.06 6.19
N PHE A 102 1.42 4.83 6.15
CA PHE A 102 2.15 5.24 7.34
C PHE A 102 2.50 6.71 7.32
N ASP A 103 2.48 7.31 8.51
CA ASP A 103 3.20 8.56 8.77
C ASP A 103 4.64 8.21 9.13
N VAL A 104 5.59 8.96 8.59
CA VAL A 104 7.03 8.74 8.77
C VAL A 104 7.68 10.03 9.23
N PHE A 105 8.48 9.95 10.30
CA PHE A 105 9.13 11.09 10.91
C PHE A 105 10.59 10.78 11.23
N ASP A 106 11.51 11.69 10.93
CA ASP A 106 12.90 11.58 11.37
C ASP A 106 13.09 12.40 12.64
N GLU A 107 13.22 11.73 13.77
CA GLU A 107 13.45 12.37 15.05
C GLU A 107 14.93 12.76 15.16
N PRO A 108 15.27 14.05 15.33
CA PRO A 108 16.65 14.49 15.50
C PRO A 108 17.20 14.00 16.85
N LEU A 109 18.48 13.65 16.85
CA LEU A 109 19.22 13.21 18.02
C LEU A 109 20.22 14.30 18.48
N PRO A 110 20.64 14.30 19.77
CA PRO A 110 21.57 15.31 20.29
C PRO A 110 22.94 15.35 19.60
N ASP A 111 23.34 14.26 18.96
CA ASP A 111 24.59 14.11 18.21
C ASP A 111 24.49 14.59 16.74
N GLY A 112 23.35 15.13 16.34
CA GLY A 112 23.09 15.59 14.97
C GLY A 112 22.66 14.48 14.01
N GLN A 113 22.53 13.23 14.48
CA GLN A 113 21.95 12.14 13.70
C GLN A 113 20.43 12.16 13.76
N PHE A 114 19.81 11.27 13.00
CA PHE A 114 18.36 11.10 12.99
C PHE A 114 18.01 9.64 13.16
N ARG A 115 16.88 9.38 13.82
CA ARG A 115 16.25 8.05 13.81
C ARG A 115 14.88 8.14 13.19
N THR A 116 14.61 7.23 12.25
CA THR A 116 13.30 7.17 11.59
C THR A 116 12.29 6.47 12.49
N LEU A 117 11.18 7.16 12.72
CA LEU A 117 9.97 6.70 13.37
C LEU A 117 8.85 6.57 12.34
N TYR A 118 7.91 5.69 12.63
CA TYR A 118 6.68 5.57 11.84
C TYR A 118 5.49 5.17 12.70
N LYS A 119 4.28 5.44 12.21
CA LYS A 119 3.02 4.97 12.79
C LYS A 119 2.02 4.66 11.68
N ASN A 120 1.03 3.82 11.97
CA ASN A 120 -0.10 3.60 11.06
C ASN A 120 -0.85 4.92 10.85
N LYS A 121 -1.21 5.22 9.60
CA LYS A 121 -2.19 6.28 9.33
C LYS A 121 -3.58 5.82 9.76
N GLU A 122 -4.35 6.78 10.26
CA GLU A 122 -5.77 6.61 10.56
C GLU A 122 -6.61 6.52 9.28
#